data_AF-A0A5S5CZD9-F1
#
_entry.id   AF-A0A5S5CZD9-F1
#
_cell.length_a   1.000
_cell.length_b   1.000
_cell.length_c   1.000
_cell.angle_alpha   90.00
_cell.angle_beta   90.00
_cell.angle_gamma   90.00
#
_symmetry.space_group_name_H-M   'P 1'
#
loop_
_entity.id
_entity.type
_entity.pdbx_description
1 polymer ?
#
loop_
_entity_poly.entity_id
_entity_poly.type
_entity_poly.pdbx_seq_one_letter_code
_entity_poly.pdbx_strand_id
1 'polypeptide(L)'
;MRHLLAGVTSLLFLAGCASTAGDPAAVGAPPAPQVADVGALADQVATGRTAGCENPAGFEVVYPADWSVNSGAVVPPCSWFDAAAFTVPEASDVRTAAITFAVRPADEMVQPWPDVTASDAVDVGGRTAVRVEQVSGPGLYPVGTPITSYVVDLPSGEVLVASTVGLPGSDHERDVAVLDAMMDSLRFAAAPLV
;
A
#
# COMPACT_ATOMS: atom_id res chain seq x y z
N MET A 1 -41.19 -50.99 24.97
CA MET A 1 -42.59 -50.70 25.37
C MET A 1 -43.01 -49.42 24.67
N ARG A 2 -44.08 -49.49 23.87
CA ARG A 2 -44.70 -48.38 23.13
C ARG A 2 -45.59 -47.61 24.10
N HIS A 3 -45.50 -46.28 24.13
CA HIS A 3 -46.64 -45.44 24.52
C HIS A 3 -46.75 -44.25 23.56
N LEU A 4 -47.78 -44.32 22.73
CA LEU A 4 -48.43 -43.24 21.99
C LEU A 4 -49.40 -42.51 22.93
N LEU A 5 -49.61 -41.20 22.73
CA LEU A 5 -50.82 -40.37 22.97
C LEU A 5 -50.41 -38.91 22.68
N ALA A 6 -50.78 -38.25 21.58
CA ALA A 6 -52.08 -37.79 21.09
C ALA A 6 -52.71 -36.65 21.92
N GLY A 7 -52.97 -35.51 21.25
CA GLY A 7 -53.89 -34.45 21.68
C GLY A 7 -53.23 -33.09 21.97
N VAL A 8 -53.77 -31.91 21.65
CA VAL A 8 -55.00 -31.47 20.98
C VAL A 8 -54.72 -30.02 20.56
N THR A 9 -55.24 -29.65 19.39
CA THR A 9 -55.26 -28.31 18.80
C THR A 9 -56.01 -27.30 19.68
N SER A 10 -55.41 -26.14 19.94
CA SER A 10 -56.14 -24.96 20.42
C SER A 10 -55.80 -23.76 19.53
N LEU A 11 -56.73 -23.45 18.63
CA LEU A 11 -56.84 -22.14 17.98
C LEU A 11 -57.36 -21.13 19.01
N LEU A 12 -56.65 -20.02 19.19
CA LEU A 12 -57.17 -18.82 19.85
C LEU A 12 -56.89 -17.63 18.94
N PHE A 13 -57.96 -17.16 18.30
CA PHE A 13 -58.04 -15.85 17.67
C PHE A 13 -58.19 -14.79 18.78
N LEU A 14 -57.28 -13.83 18.81
CA LEU A 14 -57.48 -12.56 19.53
C LEU A 14 -57.27 -11.42 18.55
N ALA A 15 -58.35 -10.67 18.35
CA ALA A 15 -58.37 -9.41 17.64
C ALA A 15 -57.97 -8.25 18.57
N GLY A 16 -57.29 -7.25 18.00
CA GLY A 16 -57.33 -5.87 18.45
C GLY A 16 -56.16 -5.39 19.31
N CYS A 17 -55.31 -4.54 18.74
CA CYS A 17 -55.19 -3.13 19.13
C CYS A 17 -54.21 -2.43 18.18
N ALA A 18 -54.73 -1.43 17.46
CA ALA A 18 -53.91 -0.45 16.78
C ALA A 18 -53.16 0.39 17.81
N SER A 19 -51.85 0.54 17.63
CA SER A 19 -51.04 1.59 18.25
C SER A 19 -49.87 1.89 17.32
N THR A 20 -49.86 3.12 16.83
CA THR A 20 -48.79 3.77 16.07
C THR A 20 -47.50 3.77 16.87
N ALA A 21 -46.50 3.02 16.42
CA ALA A 21 -45.11 3.16 16.84
C ALA A 21 -44.35 3.74 15.65
N GLY A 22 -43.85 4.97 15.83
CA GLY A 22 -43.05 5.64 14.81
C GLY A 22 -41.82 4.82 14.45
N ASP A 23 -41.48 4.84 13.16
CA ASP A 23 -40.22 4.30 12.65
C ASP A 23 -39.06 4.84 13.48
N PRO A 24 -38.23 3.99 14.11
CA PRO A 24 -36.89 4.42 14.44
C PRO A 24 -36.20 4.68 13.10
N ALA A 25 -35.83 5.93 12.88
CA ALA A 25 -34.94 6.32 11.80
C ALA A 25 -33.82 5.28 11.72
N ALA A 26 -33.77 4.55 10.61
CA ALA A 26 -32.68 3.67 10.28
C ALA A 26 -31.42 4.55 10.23
N VAL A 27 -30.69 4.58 11.34
CA VAL A 27 -29.34 5.11 11.39
C VAL A 27 -28.57 4.21 10.45
N GLY A 28 -28.29 4.74 9.25
CA GLY A 28 -27.52 4.05 8.24
C GLY A 28 -26.26 3.49 8.88
N ALA A 29 -26.08 2.18 8.77
CA ALA A 29 -24.81 1.57 9.09
C ALA A 29 -23.71 2.34 8.34
N PRO A 30 -22.59 2.70 8.99
CA PRO A 30 -21.47 3.27 8.27
C PRO A 30 -21.09 2.31 7.14
N PRO A 31 -20.81 2.81 5.93
CA PRO A 31 -20.37 1.94 4.84
C PRO A 31 -19.15 1.17 5.34
N ALA A 32 -19.18 -0.15 5.15
CA ALA A 32 -18.02 -0.99 5.39
C ALA A 32 -16.81 -0.38 4.65
N PRO A 33 -15.58 -0.43 5.23
CA PRO A 33 -14.40 -0.01 4.52
C PRO A 33 -14.37 -0.77 3.19
N GLN A 34 -14.48 -0.02 2.10
CA GLN A 34 -14.41 -0.60 0.77
C GLN A 34 -12.99 -1.14 0.65
N VAL A 35 -12.87 -2.47 0.58
CA VAL A 35 -11.65 -3.13 0.16
C VAL A 35 -11.43 -2.67 -1.27
N ALA A 36 -10.61 -1.62 -1.43
CA ALA A 36 -10.24 -1.11 -2.73
C ALA A 36 -9.36 -2.19 -3.37
N ASP A 37 -9.84 -2.69 -4.50
CA ASP A 37 -9.29 -3.80 -5.26
C ASP A 37 -7.78 -3.67 -5.49
N VAL A 38 -7.05 -4.77 -5.32
CA VAL A 38 -5.60 -4.89 -5.46
C VAL A 38 -5.14 -4.58 -6.90
N GLY A 39 -6.07 -4.59 -7.87
CA GLY A 39 -5.85 -4.11 -9.24
C GLY A 39 -5.75 -2.58 -9.41
N ALA A 40 -5.88 -1.79 -8.34
CA ALA A 40 -6.12 -0.34 -8.42
C ALA A 40 -5.11 0.43 -9.28
N LEU A 41 -3.79 0.23 -9.18
CA LEU A 41 -2.86 0.99 -10.03
C LEU A 41 -2.82 0.44 -11.46
N ALA A 42 -2.82 -0.88 -11.68
CA ALA A 42 -2.87 -1.43 -13.05
C ALA A 42 -4.16 -1.02 -13.80
N ASP A 43 -5.30 -1.03 -13.11
CA ASP A 43 -6.58 -0.55 -13.63
C ASP A 43 -6.60 0.98 -13.78
N GLN A 44 -5.96 1.72 -12.89
CA GLN A 44 -5.80 3.17 -13.06
C GLN A 44 -4.89 3.52 -14.23
N VAL A 45 -3.79 2.78 -14.45
CA VAL A 45 -2.94 2.89 -15.64
C VAL A 45 -3.77 2.62 -16.89
N ALA A 46 -4.58 1.55 -16.89
CA ALA A 46 -5.46 1.22 -18.01
C ALA A 46 -6.57 2.26 -18.23
N THR A 47 -7.06 2.91 -17.16
CA THR A 47 -8.09 3.95 -17.22
C THR A 47 -7.54 5.38 -17.31
N GLY A 48 -6.22 5.54 -17.42
CA GLY A 48 -5.54 6.83 -17.51
C GLY A 48 -5.65 7.71 -16.25
N ARG A 49 -5.98 7.13 -15.09
CA ARG A 49 -6.10 7.82 -13.80
C ARG A 49 -4.79 7.79 -13.03
N THR A 50 -3.72 8.17 -13.69
CA THR A 50 -2.37 8.19 -13.14
C THR A 50 -1.73 9.55 -13.30
N ALA A 51 -0.76 9.85 -12.43
CA ALA A 51 0.09 11.02 -12.53
C ALA A 51 1.56 10.60 -12.66
N GLY A 52 2.39 11.45 -13.28
CA GLY A 52 3.83 11.26 -13.38
C GLY A 52 4.58 12.14 -12.37
N CYS A 53 5.71 11.66 -11.89
CA CYS A 53 6.61 12.40 -10.99
C CYS A 53 8.05 12.21 -11.45
N GLU A 54 8.74 13.31 -11.76
CA GLU A 54 10.17 13.30 -12.07
C GLU A 54 10.98 13.54 -10.80
N ASN A 55 11.88 12.60 -10.48
CA ASN A 55 12.82 12.73 -9.39
C ASN A 55 14.16 13.31 -9.88
N PRO A 56 14.76 14.28 -9.17
CA PRO A 56 16.06 14.86 -9.52
C PRO A 56 17.21 13.84 -9.66
N ALA A 57 17.07 12.64 -9.10
CA ALA A 57 18.00 11.53 -9.27
C ALA A 57 17.97 10.87 -10.66
N GLY A 58 17.19 11.42 -11.61
CA GLY A 58 17.18 11.00 -13.01
C GLY A 58 16.26 9.81 -13.30
N PHE A 59 15.17 9.68 -12.54
CA PHE A 59 14.10 8.75 -12.85
C PHE A 59 12.74 9.42 -12.82
N GLU A 60 11.79 8.88 -13.58
CA GLU A 60 10.39 9.24 -13.59
C GLU A 60 9.56 8.03 -13.17
N VAL A 61 8.54 8.25 -12.35
CA VAL A 61 7.61 7.21 -11.88
C VAL A 61 6.17 7.63 -12.11
N VAL A 62 5.32 6.66 -12.47
CA VAL A 62 3.87 6.84 -12.54
C VAL A 62 3.24 6.33 -11.26
N TYR A 63 2.28 7.08 -10.72
CA TYR A 63 1.57 6.76 -9.48
C TYR A 63 0.06 7.02 -9.60
N PRO A 64 -0.77 6.52 -8.67
CA PRO A 64 -2.21 6.80 -8.66
C PRO A 64 -2.50 8.30 -8.64
N ALA A 65 -3.36 8.80 -9.53
CA ALA A 65 -3.61 10.25 -9.62
C ALA A 65 -4.29 10.85 -8.38
N ASP A 66 -4.91 10.01 -7.55
CA ASP A 66 -5.56 10.41 -6.29
C ASP A 66 -4.65 10.32 -5.07
N TRP A 67 -3.40 9.85 -5.24
CA TRP A 67 -2.43 9.81 -4.16
C TRP A 67 -1.73 11.15 -3.96
N SER A 68 -1.42 11.43 -2.71
CA SER A 68 -0.55 12.53 -2.32
C SER A 68 0.90 12.16 -2.56
N VAL A 69 1.68 13.14 -3.02
CA VAL A 69 3.13 13.04 -3.19
C VAL A 69 3.82 14.21 -2.49
N ASN A 70 5.00 13.97 -1.94
CA ASN A 70 5.76 15.03 -1.27
C ASN A 70 6.35 16.03 -2.29
N SER A 71 6.41 17.31 -1.90
CA SER A 71 6.84 18.41 -2.77
C SER A 71 8.35 18.63 -2.87
N GLY A 72 9.15 17.97 -2.03
CA GLY A 72 10.61 18.19 -1.97
C GLY A 72 11.12 19.09 -0.85
N ALA A 73 10.24 19.62 0.02
CA ALA A 73 10.64 20.60 1.03
C ALA A 73 11.51 20.04 2.18
N VAL A 74 11.33 18.76 2.53
CA VAL A 74 12.03 18.11 3.65
C VAL A 74 12.83 16.89 3.20
N VAL A 75 12.19 16.03 2.39
CA VAL A 75 12.81 14.90 1.69
C VAL A 75 12.76 15.17 0.19
N PRO A 76 13.64 14.58 -0.65
CA PRO A 76 13.64 14.80 -2.09
C PRO A 76 12.24 14.70 -2.70
N PRO A 77 11.87 15.52 -3.70
CA PRO A 77 10.52 15.44 -4.30
C PRO A 77 10.30 14.07 -4.94
N CYS A 78 9.05 13.67 -5.12
CA CYS A 78 8.73 12.38 -5.76
C CYS A 78 9.38 11.18 -5.05
N SER A 79 9.39 11.20 -3.71
CA SER A 79 9.98 10.13 -2.93
C SER A 79 9.01 9.48 -1.95
N TRP A 80 7.95 10.17 -1.54
CA TRP A 80 6.98 9.66 -0.56
C TRP A 80 5.60 9.75 -1.18
N PHE A 81 4.85 8.64 -1.14
CA PHE A 81 3.57 8.47 -1.82
C PHE A 81 2.56 7.81 -0.87
N ASP A 82 1.38 8.39 -0.74
CA ASP A 82 0.32 7.85 0.11
C ASP A 82 -1.07 8.17 -0.45
N ALA A 83 -2.03 7.29 -0.23
CA ALA A 83 -3.42 7.53 -0.62
C ALA A 83 -4.05 8.67 0.22
N ALA A 84 -3.64 8.82 1.47
CA ALA A 84 -4.05 9.91 2.34
C ALA A 84 -3.16 11.13 2.17
N ALA A 85 -3.71 12.31 2.46
CA ALA A 85 -2.89 13.51 2.60
C ALA A 85 -1.94 13.36 3.80
N PHE A 86 -0.69 13.74 3.61
CA PHE A 86 0.33 13.70 4.66
C PHE A 86 1.19 14.96 4.64
N THR A 87 1.85 15.21 5.76
CA THR A 87 2.92 16.20 5.89
C THR A 87 4.17 15.45 6.32
N VAL A 88 5.32 15.81 5.73
CA VAL A 88 6.62 15.28 6.16
C VAL A 88 7.14 16.18 7.29
N PRO A 89 7.24 15.70 8.54
CA PRO A 89 7.74 16.50 9.64
C PRO A 89 9.24 16.77 9.45
N GLU A 90 9.69 17.98 9.75
CA GLU A 90 11.12 18.30 9.78
C GLU A 90 11.84 17.42 10.82
N ALA A 91 13.07 16.99 10.49
CA ALA A 91 13.94 16.22 11.38
C ALA A 91 13.30 14.95 11.96
N SER A 92 12.44 14.28 11.20
CA SER A 92 11.81 13.02 11.60
C SER A 92 12.24 11.86 10.71
N ASP A 93 12.73 10.80 11.35
CA ASP A 93 12.97 9.50 10.71
C ASP A 93 11.68 8.66 10.65
N VAL A 94 10.53 9.23 11.02
CA VAL A 94 9.25 8.53 11.01
C VAL A 94 8.73 8.47 9.58
N ARG A 95 8.51 7.26 9.11
CA ARG A 95 7.82 6.99 7.85
C ARG A 95 6.36 7.42 7.97
N THR A 96 5.93 8.40 7.17
CA THR A 96 4.53 8.87 7.16
C THR A 96 3.76 8.50 5.89
N ALA A 97 4.43 7.93 4.89
CA ALA A 97 3.85 7.54 3.61
C ALA A 97 3.88 6.02 3.42
N ALA A 98 2.86 5.49 2.72
CA ALA A 98 2.69 4.08 2.38
C ALA A 98 3.82 3.55 1.50
N ILE A 99 4.31 4.34 0.54
CA ILE A 99 5.43 3.98 -0.35
C ILE A 99 6.52 5.05 -0.25
N THR A 100 7.78 4.60 -0.15
CA THR A 100 8.94 5.47 0.01
C THR A 100 10.07 5.05 -0.91
N PHE A 101 10.66 6.02 -1.59
CA PHE A 101 11.80 5.89 -2.49
C PHE A 101 12.99 6.63 -1.87
N ALA A 102 14.14 5.99 -1.82
CA ALA A 102 15.37 6.56 -1.29
C ALA A 102 16.53 6.26 -2.22
N VAL A 103 17.31 7.28 -2.57
CA VAL A 103 18.54 7.11 -3.33
C VAL A 103 19.70 7.01 -2.35
N ARG A 104 20.54 5.99 -2.53
CA ARG A 104 21.62 5.64 -1.62
C ARG A 104 22.92 5.39 -2.40
N PRO A 105 24.08 5.70 -1.80
CA PRO A 105 25.36 5.22 -2.32
C PRO A 105 25.38 3.70 -2.44
N ALA A 106 25.95 3.16 -3.53
CA ALA A 106 25.98 1.73 -3.79
C ALA A 106 26.78 0.92 -2.75
N ASP A 107 27.79 1.54 -2.12
CA ASP A 107 28.60 0.91 -1.08
C ASP A 107 27.86 0.70 0.24
N GLU A 108 26.78 1.45 0.49
CA GLU A 108 25.88 1.23 1.63
C GLU A 108 25.03 -0.05 1.49
N MET A 109 24.89 -0.57 0.27
CA MET A 109 24.09 -1.76 -0.04
C MET A 109 24.85 -3.09 0.11
N VAL A 110 26.14 -3.04 0.49
CA VAL A 110 27.01 -4.21 0.57
C VAL A 110 26.69 -5.10 1.79
N GLN A 111 25.92 -4.60 2.75
CA GLN A 111 25.50 -5.40 3.90
C GLN A 111 24.35 -6.35 3.52
N PRO A 112 24.41 -7.64 3.90
CA PRO A 112 23.29 -8.54 3.72
C PRO A 112 22.09 -8.00 4.48
N TRP A 113 20.94 -7.93 3.81
CA TRP A 113 19.73 -7.47 4.45
C TRP A 113 19.31 -8.49 5.52
N PRO A 114 18.98 -8.05 6.74
CA PRO A 114 18.55 -8.95 7.79
C PRO A 114 17.19 -9.56 7.44
N ASP A 115 16.95 -10.78 7.94
CA ASP A 115 15.61 -11.37 8.01
C ASP A 115 14.85 -11.45 6.67
N VAL A 116 15.59 -11.67 5.58
CA VAL A 116 15.07 -11.90 4.22
C VAL A 116 14.28 -13.21 4.16
N THR A 117 13.04 -13.12 3.71
CA THR A 117 12.15 -14.28 3.51
C THR A 117 12.07 -14.71 2.05
N ALA A 118 12.22 -13.77 1.10
CA ALA A 118 12.31 -14.05 -0.32
C ALA A 118 13.15 -12.98 -1.05
N SER A 119 13.79 -13.36 -2.14
CA SER A 119 14.54 -12.44 -2.99
C SER A 119 14.52 -12.93 -4.44
N ASP A 120 14.13 -12.05 -5.35
CA ASP A 120 13.99 -12.34 -6.77
C ASP A 120 14.72 -11.29 -7.61
N ALA A 121 15.46 -11.75 -8.61
CA ALA A 121 16.00 -10.87 -9.65
C ALA A 121 14.87 -10.45 -10.59
N VAL A 122 14.72 -9.15 -10.81
CA VAL A 122 13.67 -8.55 -11.63
C VAL A 122 14.28 -7.54 -12.62
N ASP A 123 13.55 -7.23 -13.69
CA ASP A 123 13.90 -6.14 -14.61
C ASP A 123 13.00 -4.95 -14.32
N VAL A 124 13.61 -3.79 -14.11
CA VAL A 124 12.91 -2.52 -13.86
C VAL A 124 13.43 -1.51 -14.87
N GLY A 125 12.58 -1.09 -15.82
CA GLY A 125 12.95 -0.12 -16.84
C GLY A 125 14.18 -0.51 -17.66
N GLY A 126 14.38 -1.80 -17.94
CA GLY A 126 15.55 -2.33 -18.67
C GLY A 126 16.82 -2.43 -17.83
N ARG A 127 16.69 -2.35 -16.50
CA ARG A 127 17.80 -2.47 -15.55
C ARG A 127 17.57 -3.66 -14.63
N THR A 128 18.65 -4.39 -14.35
CA THR A 128 18.62 -5.44 -13.32
C THR A 128 18.34 -4.80 -11.97
N ALA A 129 17.39 -5.40 -11.27
CA ALA A 129 16.97 -5.01 -9.94
C ALA A 129 16.75 -6.27 -9.10
N VAL A 130 16.62 -6.07 -7.80
CA VAL A 130 16.26 -7.13 -6.85
C VAL A 130 15.00 -6.71 -6.10
N ARG A 131 13.98 -7.57 -6.13
CA ARG A 131 12.83 -7.47 -5.23
C ARG A 131 13.13 -8.34 -4.01
N VAL A 132 12.90 -7.80 -2.82
CA VAL A 132 13.21 -8.46 -1.55
C VAL A 132 12.00 -8.36 -0.64
N GLU A 133 11.59 -9.50 -0.08
CA GLU A 133 10.61 -9.59 0.99
C GLU A 133 11.31 -9.93 2.30
N GLN A 134 10.88 -9.28 3.37
CA GLN A 134 11.51 -9.38 4.68
C GLN A 134 10.45 -9.26 5.77
N VAL A 135 10.84 -9.70 6.97
CA VAL A 135 10.14 -9.35 8.20
C VAL A 135 11.10 -8.60 9.12
N SER A 136 10.62 -7.54 9.78
CA SER A 136 11.45 -6.80 10.70
C SER A 136 11.89 -7.64 11.91
N GLY A 137 13.18 -7.57 12.23
CA GLY A 137 13.71 -7.93 13.54
C GLY A 137 13.50 -6.82 14.59
N PRO A 138 14.10 -6.94 15.78
CA PRO A 138 14.06 -5.89 16.80
C PRO A 138 14.63 -4.56 16.28
N GLY A 139 13.88 -3.45 16.38
CA GLY A 139 14.36 -2.15 15.92
C GLY A 139 13.25 -1.13 15.71
N LEU A 140 13.29 -0.45 14.55
CA LEU A 140 12.41 0.67 14.20
C LEU A 140 10.93 0.27 14.09
N TYR A 141 10.67 -0.92 13.55
CA TYR A 141 9.31 -1.45 13.37
C TYR A 141 9.03 -2.58 14.38
N PRO A 142 7.75 -2.82 14.73
CA PRO A 142 7.37 -3.99 15.51
C PRO A 142 7.98 -5.26 14.90
N VAL A 143 8.41 -6.21 15.73
CA VAL A 143 8.98 -7.47 15.22
C VAL A 143 7.92 -8.22 14.41
N GLY A 144 8.34 -8.74 13.24
CA GLY A 144 7.46 -9.47 12.33
C GLY A 144 6.64 -8.60 11.37
N THR A 145 6.88 -7.28 11.33
CA THR A 145 6.27 -6.39 10.34
C THR A 145 6.80 -6.73 8.93
N PRO A 146 5.92 -7.02 7.96
CA PRO A 146 6.35 -7.35 6.60
C PRO A 146 6.87 -6.09 5.89
N ILE A 147 7.94 -6.27 5.10
CA ILE A 147 8.58 -5.24 4.31
C ILE A 147 8.82 -5.80 2.92
N THR A 148 8.39 -5.05 1.91
CA THR A 148 8.74 -5.33 0.50
C THR A 148 9.57 -4.19 -0.01
N SER A 149 10.73 -4.50 -0.59
CA SER A 149 11.67 -3.52 -1.14
C SER A 149 12.14 -3.91 -2.53
N TYR A 150 12.35 -2.92 -3.37
CA TYR A 150 13.10 -3.03 -4.61
C TYR A 150 14.42 -2.30 -4.46
N VAL A 151 15.46 -2.86 -5.06
CA VAL A 151 16.80 -2.31 -5.15
C VAL A 151 17.17 -2.22 -6.62
N VAL A 152 17.35 -1.00 -7.13
CA VAL A 152 17.54 -0.74 -8.57
C VAL A 152 18.77 0.14 -8.78
N ASP A 153 19.69 -0.30 -9.63
CA ASP A 153 20.87 0.50 -9.97
C ASP A 153 20.46 1.73 -10.80
N LEU A 154 20.90 2.92 -10.41
CA LEU A 154 20.67 4.15 -11.17
C LEU A 154 21.79 4.40 -12.20
N PRO A 155 21.54 5.17 -13.27
CA PRO A 155 22.58 5.55 -14.22
C PRO A 155 23.75 6.34 -13.60
N SER A 156 23.51 7.03 -12.48
CA SER A 156 24.53 7.77 -11.73
C SER A 156 25.55 6.87 -11.03
N GLY A 157 25.26 5.58 -10.89
CA GLY A 157 26.03 4.64 -10.05
C GLY A 157 25.54 4.58 -8.60
N GLU A 158 24.52 5.36 -8.24
CA GLU A 158 23.77 5.20 -6.99
C GLU A 158 22.71 4.10 -7.12
N VAL A 159 22.03 3.79 -6.02
CA VAL A 159 20.98 2.78 -5.96
C VAL A 159 19.68 3.42 -5.49
N LEU A 160 18.59 3.14 -6.18
CA LEU A 160 17.24 3.43 -5.73
C LEU A 160 16.72 2.27 -4.88
N VAL A 161 16.31 2.59 -3.66
CA VAL A 161 15.58 1.70 -2.76
C VAL A 161 14.13 2.17 -2.66
N ALA A 162 13.21 1.42 -3.24
CA ALA A 162 11.77 1.68 -3.15
C ALA A 162 11.11 0.64 -2.25
N SER A 163 10.29 1.05 -1.30
CA SER A 163 9.74 0.10 -0.30
C SER A 163 8.36 0.46 0.21
N THR A 164 7.69 -0.57 0.74
CA THR A 164 6.48 -0.48 1.57
C THR A 164 6.64 -1.34 2.83
N VAL A 165 6.02 -0.91 3.93
CA VAL A 165 6.11 -1.51 5.27
C VAL A 165 4.70 -1.71 5.82
N GLY A 166 4.35 -2.93 6.20
CA GLY A 166 3.03 -3.31 6.71
C GLY A 166 2.78 -2.90 8.16
N LEU A 167 2.79 -1.59 8.44
CA LEU A 167 2.51 -1.04 9.77
C LEU A 167 1.06 -1.29 10.20
N PRO A 168 0.75 -1.30 11.52
CA PRO A 168 -0.62 -1.42 12.00
C PRO A 168 -1.55 -0.37 11.37
N GLY A 169 -2.63 -0.83 10.74
CA GLY A 169 -3.60 0.02 10.05
C GLY A 169 -3.31 0.27 8.57
N SER A 170 -2.18 -0.20 8.03
CA SER A 170 -1.92 -0.24 6.59
C SER A 170 -2.52 -1.48 5.93
N ASP A 171 -2.75 -1.40 4.62
CA ASP A 171 -3.08 -2.54 3.77
C ASP A 171 -1.83 -2.91 2.96
N HIS A 172 -0.97 -3.74 3.56
CA HIS A 172 0.34 -4.05 2.99
C HIS A 172 0.23 -4.73 1.61
N GLU A 173 -0.73 -5.63 1.41
CA GLU A 173 -0.91 -6.33 0.13
C GLU A 173 -1.29 -5.35 -0.98
N ARG A 174 -2.21 -4.42 -0.69
CA ARG A 174 -2.55 -3.33 -1.61
C ARG A 174 -1.35 -2.43 -1.89
N ASP A 175 -0.61 -2.04 -0.86
CA ASP A 175 0.54 -1.14 -1.02
C ASP A 175 1.69 -1.81 -1.79
N VAL A 176 1.86 -3.12 -1.66
CA VAL A 176 2.79 -3.92 -2.47
C VAL A 176 2.34 -3.92 -3.94
N ALA A 177 1.07 -4.14 -4.23
CA ALA A 177 0.58 -4.11 -5.61
C ALA A 177 0.75 -2.73 -6.27
N VAL A 178 0.56 -1.64 -5.51
CA VAL A 178 0.85 -0.29 -6.01
C VAL A 178 2.35 -0.09 -6.19
N LEU A 179 3.19 -0.54 -5.26
CA LEU A 179 4.64 -0.47 -5.40
C LEU A 179 5.11 -1.22 -6.64
N ASP A 180 4.67 -2.46 -6.85
CA ASP A 180 5.03 -3.28 -8.01
C ASP A 180 4.68 -2.55 -9.33
N ALA A 181 3.47 -1.99 -9.44
CA ALA A 181 3.07 -1.22 -10.62
C ALA A 181 3.82 0.12 -10.78
N MET A 182 4.22 0.77 -9.68
CA MET A 182 5.11 1.94 -9.73
C MET A 182 6.49 1.54 -10.26
N MET A 183 7.04 0.42 -9.80
CA MET A 183 8.34 -0.09 -10.26
C MET A 183 8.30 -0.46 -11.75
N ASP A 184 7.23 -1.12 -12.22
CA ASP A 184 7.03 -1.41 -13.64
C ASP A 184 6.96 -0.16 -14.52
N SER A 185 6.52 0.97 -13.95
CA SER A 185 6.41 2.24 -14.66
C SER A 185 7.71 3.05 -14.72
N LEU A 186 8.73 2.66 -13.96
CA LEU A 186 9.95 3.45 -13.82
C LEU A 186 10.65 3.64 -15.17
N ARG A 187 11.04 4.89 -15.41
CA ARG A 187 11.85 5.28 -16.55
C ARG A 187 13.07 6.02 -16.05
N PHE A 188 14.22 5.73 -16.63
CA PHE A 188 15.48 6.38 -16.29
C PHE A 188 15.82 7.38 -17.39
N ALA A 189 16.17 8.60 -16.99
CA ALA A 189 16.74 9.57 -17.91
C ALA A 189 18.02 8.99 -18.53
N ALA A 190 18.21 9.23 -19.83
CA ALA A 190 19.46 8.87 -20.48
C ALA A 190 20.61 9.61 -19.78
N ALA A 191 21.71 8.89 -19.50
CA ALA A 191 22.91 9.52 -18.96
C ALA A 191 23.33 10.66 -19.91
N PRO A 192 23.69 11.85 -19.41
CA PRO A 192 24.19 12.91 -20.28
C PRO A 192 25.42 12.39 -21.02
N LEU A 193 25.42 12.52 -22.35
CA LEU A 193 26.60 12.24 -23.18
C LEU A 193 27.69 13.23 -22.77
N VAL A 194 28.75 12.74 -22.13
CA VAL A 194 29.96 13.51 -21.79
C VAL A 194 30.89 13.56 -23.00
#